data_AF-A0A2T2WRI4-F1
#
_entry.id   AF-A0A2T2WRI4-F1
#
_cell.length_a   1.000
_cell.length_b   1.000
_cell.length_c   1.000
_cell.angle_alpha   90.00
_cell.angle_beta   90.00
_cell.angle_gamma   90.00
#
_symmetry.space_group_name_H-M   'P 1'
#
loop_
_entity.id
_entity.type
_entity.pdbx_description
1 polymer ?
#
loop_
_entity_poly.entity_id
_entity_poly.type
_entity_poly.pdbx_seq_one_letter_code
_entity_poly.pdbx_strand_id
1 'polypeptide(L)'
;MMFDDMMGWQNQIRRNTLGDLLRRVAGRSPDKTAIYFGDEMRSYAQWNREVNRLAFGLTSMGICSGQHIGLVARNSLRFLTLVLALAKMGVVVVPVNPTLTEDEFMYIFRNAEISGVVSDAAIKDRVQAALTQQNSVQFKGLLDGAAPGWLSWDQLFAEQEDEYWSDVDGNHYCTNSLHKWD
;
A
#
# COMPACT_ATOMS: atom_id res chain seq x y z
N MET A 1 13.83 -37.66 -23.66
CA MET A 1 13.52 -37.75 -22.22
C MET A 1 14.61 -37.04 -21.41
N MET A 2 14.94 -35.80 -21.77
CA MET A 2 16.02 -35.01 -21.14
C MET A 2 15.88 -33.49 -21.41
N PHE A 3 14.64 -33.01 -21.61
CA PHE A 3 14.34 -31.58 -21.83
C PHE A 3 13.09 -31.11 -21.05
N ASP A 4 12.29 -32.03 -20.50
CA ASP A 4 11.09 -31.73 -19.72
C ASP A 4 11.41 -31.38 -18.25
N ASP A 5 12.62 -31.74 -17.79
CA ASP A 5 13.09 -31.51 -16.41
C ASP A 5 13.73 -30.11 -16.23
N MET A 6 13.97 -29.38 -17.32
CA MET A 6 14.59 -28.05 -17.30
C MET A 6 13.55 -26.91 -17.16
N MET A 7 12.26 -27.20 -17.39
CA MET A 7 11.14 -26.28 -17.11
C MET A 7 10.59 -26.41 -15.67
N GLY A 8 10.98 -27.44 -14.92
CA GLY A 8 10.58 -27.60 -13.51
C GLY A 8 11.30 -26.67 -12.54
N TRP A 9 12.55 -26.30 -12.84
CA TRP A 9 13.37 -25.38 -12.02
C TRP A 9 13.06 -23.91 -12.27
N GLN A 10 12.58 -23.56 -13.47
CA GLN A 10 12.19 -22.18 -13.79
C GLN A 10 10.90 -21.75 -13.08
N ASN A 11 10.14 -22.70 -12.52
CA ASN A 11 8.85 -22.46 -11.86
C ASN A 11 8.88 -22.66 -10.34
N GLN A 12 10.07 -22.77 -9.72
CA GLN A 12 10.25 -23.05 -8.29
C GLN A 12 10.58 -21.83 -7.42
N ILE A 13 10.67 -20.62 -7.97
CA ILE A 13 10.60 -19.41 -7.16
C ILE A 13 9.14 -19.18 -6.81
N ARG A 14 8.68 -19.84 -5.73
CA ARG A 14 7.34 -19.58 -5.18
C ARG A 14 7.25 -18.08 -4.85
N ARG A 15 6.32 -17.35 -5.50
CA ARG A 15 6.03 -15.93 -5.27
C ARG A 15 5.85 -15.65 -3.77
N ASN A 16 6.88 -15.16 -3.09
CA ASN A 16 6.89 -14.85 -1.65
C ASN A 16 7.14 -13.35 -1.48
N THR A 17 6.17 -12.51 -1.86
CA THR A 17 6.23 -11.08 -1.56
C THR A 17 5.71 -10.81 -0.15
N LEU A 18 6.02 -9.63 0.41
CA LEU A 18 5.44 -9.20 1.69
C LEU A 18 3.90 -9.19 1.64
N GLY A 19 3.31 -8.71 0.53
CA GLY A 19 1.87 -8.71 0.31
C GLY A 19 1.24 -10.10 0.20
N ASP A 20 1.99 -11.11 -0.27
CA ASP A 20 1.52 -12.50 -0.35
C ASP A 20 1.46 -13.22 0.99
N LEU A 21 2.26 -12.80 1.97
CA LEU A 21 2.37 -13.51 3.25
C LEU A 21 1.04 -13.53 4.00
N LEU A 22 0.32 -12.41 4.03
CA LEU A 22 -0.95 -12.31 4.74
C LEU A 22 -2.00 -13.27 4.16
N ARG A 23 -2.18 -13.26 2.83
CA ARG A 23 -3.07 -14.18 2.10
C ARG A 23 -2.77 -15.64 2.41
N ARG A 24 -1.48 -16.01 2.41
CA ARG A 24 -1.05 -17.39 2.66
C ARG A 24 -1.34 -17.84 4.08
N VAL A 25 -1.10 -16.98 5.06
CA VAL A 25 -1.40 -17.31 6.46
C VAL A 25 -2.90 -17.33 6.69
N ALA A 26 -3.66 -16.40 6.10
CA ALA A 26 -5.12 -16.38 6.14
C ALA A 26 -5.75 -17.66 5.55
N GLY A 27 -5.20 -18.20 4.46
CA GLY A 27 -5.66 -19.47 3.90
C GLY A 27 -5.34 -20.70 4.76
N ARG A 28 -4.29 -20.64 5.60
CA ARG A 28 -3.86 -21.76 6.46
C ARG A 28 -4.40 -21.70 7.88
N SER A 29 -4.65 -20.51 8.39
CA SER A 29 -5.04 -20.26 9.78
C SER A 29 -5.95 -19.03 9.88
N PRO A 30 -7.13 -19.07 9.24
CA PRO A 30 -8.00 -17.89 9.06
C PRO A 30 -8.45 -17.28 10.39
N ASP A 31 -8.77 -18.13 11.37
CA ASP A 31 -9.37 -17.71 12.64
C ASP A 31 -8.33 -17.34 13.71
N LYS A 32 -7.03 -17.57 13.45
CA LYS A 32 -6.00 -17.14 14.40
C LYS A 32 -5.88 -15.62 14.39
N THR A 33 -5.65 -15.05 15.57
CA THR A 33 -5.37 -13.63 15.67
C THR A 33 -4.09 -13.27 14.93
N ALA A 34 -4.18 -12.29 14.05
CA ALA A 34 -3.04 -11.78 13.31
C ALA A 34 -2.39 -10.59 14.02
N ILE A 35 -3.21 -9.71 14.59
CA ILE A 35 -2.75 -8.46 15.20
C ILE A 35 -3.69 -7.99 16.31
N TYR A 36 -3.09 -7.41 17.35
CA TYR A 36 -3.73 -6.63 18.39
C TYR A 36 -3.12 -5.22 18.41
N PHE A 37 -3.96 -4.20 18.49
CA PHE A 37 -3.51 -2.82 18.67
C PHE A 37 -4.52 -2.08 19.57
N GLY A 38 -4.12 -1.78 20.81
CA GLY A 38 -5.06 -1.31 21.83
C GLY A 38 -6.16 -2.35 22.05
N ASP A 39 -7.41 -1.91 21.93
CA ASP A 39 -8.60 -2.76 22.05
C ASP A 39 -9.04 -3.40 20.72
N GLU A 40 -8.34 -3.09 19.62
CA GLU A 40 -8.66 -3.66 18.32
C GLU A 40 -7.94 -4.99 18.10
N MET A 41 -8.71 -5.97 17.62
CA MET A 41 -8.21 -7.28 17.20
C MET A 41 -8.65 -7.57 15.77
N ARG A 42 -7.78 -8.22 14.99
CA ARG A 42 -8.15 -8.84 13.72
C ARG A 42 -7.64 -10.28 13.63
N SER A 43 -8.47 -11.20 13.16
CA SER A 43 -8.00 -12.50 12.68
C SER A 43 -7.26 -12.35 11.34
N TYR A 44 -6.47 -13.36 10.95
CA TYR A 44 -5.80 -13.34 9.64
C TYR A 44 -6.78 -13.20 8.48
N ALA A 45 -7.95 -13.87 8.54
CA ALA A 45 -8.97 -13.75 7.50
C ALA A 45 -9.59 -12.34 7.43
N GLN A 46 -9.92 -11.76 8.58
CA GLN A 46 -10.48 -10.40 8.65
C GLN A 46 -9.47 -9.38 8.10
N TRP A 47 -8.21 -9.48 8.54
CA TRP A 47 -7.19 -8.54 8.13
C TRP A 47 -6.85 -8.67 6.65
N ASN A 48 -6.77 -9.88 6.11
CA ASN A 48 -6.55 -10.09 4.67
C ASN A 48 -7.67 -9.47 3.82
N ARG A 49 -8.94 -9.62 4.24
CA ARG A 49 -10.08 -9.01 3.55
C ARG A 49 -10.00 -7.48 3.58
N GLU A 50 -9.67 -6.91 4.74
CA GLU A 50 -9.49 -5.47 4.92
C GLU A 50 -8.37 -4.93 4.01
N VAL A 51 -7.22 -5.60 3.99
CA VAL A 51 -6.07 -5.28 3.12
C VAL A 51 -6.43 -5.37 1.65
N ASN A 52 -7.19 -6.39 1.22
CA ASN A 52 -7.62 -6.53 -0.17
C ASN A 52 -8.55 -5.40 -0.61
N ARG A 53 -9.55 -5.07 0.22
CA ARG A 53 -10.47 -3.96 -0.04
C ARG A 53 -9.75 -2.62 -0.15
N LEU A 54 -8.77 -2.40 0.72
CA LEU A 54 -7.93 -1.21 0.67
C LEU A 54 -7.09 -1.18 -0.61
N ALA A 55 -6.45 -2.29 -0.97
CA ALA A 55 -5.66 -2.38 -2.21
C ALA A 55 -6.51 -2.07 -3.46
N PHE A 56 -7.71 -2.65 -3.58
CA PHE A 56 -8.63 -2.32 -4.67
C PHE A 56 -9.05 -0.85 -4.69
N GLY A 57 -9.31 -0.27 -3.52
CA GLY A 57 -9.74 1.12 -3.42
C GLY A 57 -8.65 2.07 -3.87
N LEU A 58 -7.41 1.85 -3.41
CA LEU A 58 -6.24 2.60 -3.85
C LEU A 58 -5.95 2.42 -5.36
N THR A 59 -6.11 1.22 -5.91
CA THR A 59 -6.01 1.01 -7.36
C THR A 59 -7.07 1.80 -8.12
N SER A 60 -8.32 1.83 -7.64
CA SER A 60 -9.40 2.59 -8.29
C SER A 60 -9.14 4.10 -8.30
N MET A 61 -8.29 4.59 -7.40
CA MET A 61 -7.80 5.98 -7.34
C MET A 61 -6.59 6.25 -8.25
N GLY A 62 -6.16 5.25 -9.03
CA GLY A 62 -5.04 5.36 -9.97
C GLY A 62 -3.66 5.07 -9.36
N ILE A 63 -3.60 4.54 -8.14
CA ILE A 63 -2.33 4.14 -7.52
C ILE A 63 -1.87 2.81 -8.09
N CYS A 64 -0.63 2.77 -8.55
CA CYS A 64 -0.07 1.63 -9.29
C CYS A 64 1.30 1.18 -8.80
N SER A 65 1.65 -0.06 -9.15
CA SER A 65 2.95 -0.66 -8.84
C SER A 65 4.11 0.27 -9.25
N GLY A 66 5.16 0.28 -8.42
CA GLY A 66 6.34 1.11 -8.61
C GLY A 66 6.20 2.59 -8.23
N GLN A 67 4.99 3.09 -7.97
CA GLN A 67 4.80 4.44 -7.45
C GLN A 67 5.31 4.58 -6.01
N HIS A 68 5.73 5.79 -5.63
CA HIS A 68 6.20 6.11 -4.28
C HIS A 68 5.08 6.77 -3.46
N ILE A 69 4.65 6.11 -2.39
CA ILE A 69 3.65 6.65 -1.47
C ILE A 69 4.30 7.02 -0.14
N GLY A 70 4.28 8.31 0.19
CA GLY A 70 4.72 8.83 1.46
C GLY A 70 3.77 8.42 2.58
N LEU A 71 4.33 7.90 3.69
CA LEU A 71 3.54 7.52 4.86
C LEU A 71 4.07 8.25 6.10
N VAL A 72 3.30 9.24 6.58
CA VAL A 72 3.66 10.12 7.69
C VAL A 72 2.65 9.99 8.83
N ALA A 73 2.77 8.92 9.61
CA ALA A 73 1.81 8.57 10.64
C ALA A 73 2.46 7.77 11.77
N ARG A 74 1.76 7.70 12.91
CA ARG A 74 2.14 6.82 14.02
C ARG A 74 1.74 5.38 13.74
N ASN A 75 2.39 4.46 14.44
CA ASN A 75 2.02 3.04 14.40
C ASN A 75 0.57 2.87 14.87
N SER A 76 -0.23 2.19 14.07
CA SER A 76 -1.63 1.84 14.32
C SER A 76 -2.02 0.61 13.49
N LEU A 77 -3.18 0.02 13.77
CA LEU A 77 -3.73 -1.02 12.91
C LEU A 77 -3.91 -0.51 11.47
N ARG A 78 -4.39 0.73 11.30
CA ARG A 78 -4.57 1.38 9.99
C ARG A 78 -3.25 1.56 9.25
N PHE A 79 -2.20 1.99 9.97
CA PHE A 79 -0.84 2.11 9.41
C PHE A 79 -0.37 0.79 8.81
N LEU A 80 -0.41 -0.31 9.59
CA LEU A 80 0.06 -1.61 9.09
C LEU A 80 -0.84 -2.18 7.99
N THR A 81 -2.15 -1.96 8.08
CA THR A 81 -3.10 -2.34 7.03
C THR A 81 -2.78 -1.65 5.71
N LEU A 82 -2.47 -0.36 5.75
CA LEU A 82 -2.04 0.40 4.58
C LEU A 82 -0.71 -0.10 4.02
N VAL A 83 0.31 -0.33 4.87
CA VAL A 83 1.60 -0.86 4.41
C VAL A 83 1.42 -2.21 3.70
N LEU A 84 0.58 -3.09 4.24
CA LEU A 84 0.32 -4.40 3.61
C LEU A 84 -0.46 -4.26 2.31
N ALA A 85 -1.44 -3.35 2.23
CA ALA A 85 -2.17 -3.08 0.99
C ALA A 85 -1.23 -2.56 -0.11
N LEU A 86 -0.41 -1.54 0.20
CA LEU A 86 0.58 -0.99 -0.72
C LEU A 86 1.62 -2.05 -1.15
N ALA A 87 2.11 -2.86 -0.22
CA ALA A 87 3.01 -3.96 -0.53
C ALA A 87 2.36 -5.01 -1.46
N LYS A 88 1.05 -5.27 -1.31
CA LYS A 88 0.28 -6.17 -2.17
C LYS A 88 0.06 -5.59 -3.57
N MET A 89 0.05 -4.27 -3.69
CA MET A 89 -0.05 -3.55 -4.97
C MET A 89 1.29 -3.42 -5.69
N GLY A 90 2.42 -3.79 -5.06
CA GLY A 90 3.76 -3.51 -5.59
C GLY A 90 4.17 -2.04 -5.48
N VAL A 91 3.49 -1.27 -4.64
CA VAL A 91 3.77 0.15 -4.41
C VAL A 91 4.94 0.30 -3.43
N VAL A 92 5.80 1.28 -3.68
CA VAL A 92 6.93 1.59 -2.81
C VAL A 92 6.46 2.48 -1.66
N VAL A 93 6.49 1.95 -0.45
CA VAL A 93 6.16 2.70 0.77
C VAL A 93 7.38 3.51 1.21
N VAL A 94 7.21 4.82 1.34
CA VAL A 94 8.23 5.76 1.82
C VAL A 94 7.84 6.23 3.23
N PRO A 95 8.28 5.53 4.31
CA PRO A 95 7.98 5.96 5.67
C PRO A 95 8.75 7.24 6.00
N VAL A 96 8.04 8.28 6.44
CA VAL A 96 8.67 9.56 6.82
C VAL A 96 8.42 9.81 8.30
N ASN A 97 9.50 10.00 9.04
CA ASN A 97 9.42 10.29 10.47
C ASN A 97 8.93 11.74 10.69
N PRO A 98 7.79 11.95 11.39
CA PRO A 98 7.27 13.29 11.66
C PRO A 98 8.14 14.13 12.61
N THR A 99 9.15 13.55 13.26
CA THR A 99 10.07 14.29 14.16
C THR A 99 11.29 14.86 13.44
N LEU A 100 11.42 14.67 12.12
CA LEU A 100 12.52 15.24 11.34
C LEU A 100 12.42 16.77 11.30
N THR A 101 13.55 17.42 11.06
CA THR A 101 13.59 18.86 10.76
C THR A 101 12.84 19.17 9.47
N GLU A 102 12.49 20.43 9.24
CA GLU A 102 11.75 20.81 8.03
C GLU A 102 12.55 20.52 6.75
N ASP A 103 13.85 20.83 6.75
CA ASP A 103 14.70 20.61 5.58
C ASP A 103 14.84 19.11 5.24
N GLU A 104 14.99 18.24 6.24
CA GLU A 104 15.05 16.78 6.06
C GLU A 104 13.72 16.23 5.55
N PHE A 105 12.61 16.73 6.10
CA PHE A 105 11.26 16.33 5.69
C PHE A 105 11.03 16.67 4.21
N MET A 106 11.33 17.90 3.82
CA MET A 106 11.23 18.36 2.43
C MET A 106 12.17 17.61 1.48
N TYR A 107 13.39 17.31 1.94
CA TYR A 107 14.37 16.56 1.17
C TYR A 107 13.84 15.17 0.81
N ILE A 108 13.26 14.44 1.78
CA ILE A 108 12.70 13.10 1.54
C ILE A 108 11.56 13.17 0.52
N PHE A 109 10.63 14.10 0.67
CA PHE A 109 9.50 14.24 -0.25
C PHE A 109 9.97 14.47 -1.68
N ARG A 110 10.98 15.34 -1.88
CA ARG A 110 11.55 15.63 -3.19
C ARG A 110 12.36 14.47 -3.76
N ASN A 111 13.25 13.90 -2.96
CA ASN A 111 14.19 12.88 -3.45
C ASN A 111 13.50 11.53 -3.73
N ALA A 112 12.41 11.22 -3.00
CA ALA A 112 11.65 9.99 -3.19
C ALA A 112 10.61 10.09 -4.31
N GLU A 113 10.48 11.24 -5.00
CA GLU A 113 9.53 11.44 -6.10
C GLU A 113 8.10 10.97 -5.74
N ILE A 114 7.64 11.39 -4.57
CA ILE A 114 6.35 10.95 -4.02
C ILE A 114 5.21 11.32 -4.98
N SER A 115 4.38 10.33 -5.32
CA SER A 115 3.20 10.50 -6.17
C SER A 115 1.90 10.53 -5.36
N GLY A 116 1.94 10.14 -4.10
CA GLY A 116 0.80 10.20 -3.18
C GLY A 116 1.24 10.17 -1.72
N VAL A 117 0.44 10.71 -0.80
CA VAL A 117 0.78 10.71 0.63
C VAL A 117 -0.39 10.28 1.49
N VAL A 118 -0.10 9.54 2.55
CA VAL A 118 -1.03 9.25 3.64
C VAL A 118 -0.45 9.72 4.96
N SER A 119 -1.28 10.34 5.81
CA SER A 119 -0.83 10.92 7.06
C SER A 119 -1.85 10.82 8.19
N ASP A 120 -1.40 10.97 9.44
CA ASP A 120 -2.30 11.29 10.56
C ASP A 120 -2.78 12.75 10.42
N ALA A 121 -4.05 13.03 10.77
CA ALA A 121 -4.64 14.36 10.73
C ALA A 121 -3.83 15.38 11.55
N ALA A 122 -3.23 14.95 12.66
CA ALA A 122 -2.43 15.80 13.54
C ALA A 122 -1.20 16.43 12.87
N ILE A 123 -0.67 15.83 11.80
CA ILE A 123 0.51 16.33 11.08
C ILE A 123 0.19 16.77 9.63
N LYS A 124 -1.09 16.72 9.24
CA LYS A 124 -1.58 17.04 7.89
C LYS A 124 -1.11 18.40 7.38
N ASP A 125 -1.16 19.44 8.21
CA ASP A 125 -0.81 20.80 7.76
C ASP A 125 0.68 20.91 7.40
N ARG A 126 1.55 20.22 8.15
CA ARG A 126 2.98 20.13 7.82
C ARG A 126 3.19 19.38 6.52
N VAL A 127 2.52 18.24 6.33
CA VAL A 127 2.57 17.51 5.05
C VAL A 127 2.08 18.40 3.91
N GLN A 128 0.97 19.11 4.09
CA GLN A 128 0.40 19.99 3.06
C GLN A 128 1.36 21.13 2.66
N ALA A 129 2.10 21.69 3.62
CA ALA A 129 3.15 22.66 3.33
C ALA A 129 4.24 22.04 2.44
N ALA A 130 4.66 20.81 2.75
CA ALA A 130 5.66 20.10 1.96
C ALA A 130 5.21 19.78 0.53
N LEU A 131 3.93 19.43 0.37
CA LEU A 131 3.33 19.16 -0.94
C LEU A 131 3.21 20.40 -1.83
N THR A 132 3.16 21.61 -1.26
CA THR A 132 2.98 22.84 -2.04
C THR A 132 4.16 23.09 -3.00
N GLN A 133 5.30 22.47 -2.74
CA GLN A 133 6.49 22.54 -3.61
C GLN A 133 6.58 21.35 -4.59
N GLN A 134 5.53 20.51 -4.68
CA GLN A 134 5.49 19.33 -5.53
C GLN A 134 4.27 19.31 -6.46
N ASN A 135 4.52 19.20 -7.76
CA ASN A 135 3.46 19.17 -8.77
C ASN A 135 2.97 17.76 -9.11
N SER A 136 3.58 16.71 -8.54
CA SER A 136 3.37 15.30 -8.93
C SER A 136 2.40 14.52 -8.02
N VAL A 137 1.92 15.12 -6.93
CA VAL A 137 1.09 14.40 -5.94
C VAL A 137 -0.35 14.31 -6.40
N GLN A 138 -0.77 13.09 -6.74
CA GLN A 138 -2.08 12.76 -7.29
C GLN A 138 -3.06 12.30 -6.20
N PHE A 139 -2.55 11.86 -5.05
CA PHE A 139 -3.34 11.24 -3.99
C PHE A 139 -2.95 11.77 -2.61
N LYS A 140 -3.96 12.07 -1.77
CA LYS A 140 -3.81 12.50 -0.38
C LYS A 140 -4.84 11.80 0.50
N GLY A 141 -4.37 11.00 1.46
CA GLY A 141 -5.20 10.25 2.39
C GLY A 141 -4.90 10.56 3.85
N LEU A 142 -5.90 10.36 4.71
CA LEU A 142 -5.76 10.45 6.16
C LEU A 142 -6.04 9.10 6.82
N LEU A 143 -5.19 8.69 7.76
CA LEU A 143 -5.45 7.51 8.58
C LEU A 143 -6.50 7.76 9.66
N ASP A 144 -6.70 9.01 10.06
CA ASP A 144 -7.70 9.41 11.05
C ASP A 144 -8.32 10.77 10.72
N GLY A 145 -9.53 11.01 11.24
CA GLY A 145 -10.29 12.22 10.96
C GLY A 145 -10.67 12.39 9.47
N ALA A 146 -10.99 13.62 9.11
CA ALA A 146 -11.33 14.04 7.76
C ALA A 146 -10.93 15.50 7.55
N ALA A 147 -10.54 15.86 6.33
CA ALA A 147 -10.21 17.24 5.97
C ALA A 147 -10.55 17.53 4.50
N PRO A 148 -10.94 18.76 4.14
CA PRO A 148 -11.17 19.12 2.75
C PRO A 148 -9.94 18.86 1.86
N GLY A 149 -10.16 18.20 0.72
CA GLY A 149 -9.09 17.85 -0.23
C GLY A 149 -8.18 16.70 0.25
N TRP A 150 -8.60 15.93 1.25
CA TRP A 150 -7.95 14.71 1.72
C TRP A 150 -9.01 13.61 1.86
N LEU A 151 -8.70 12.41 1.38
CA LEU A 151 -9.58 11.24 1.53
C LEU A 151 -9.49 10.70 2.96
N SER A 152 -10.62 10.44 3.61
CA SER A 152 -10.65 9.80 4.93
C SER A 152 -10.38 8.30 4.82
N TRP A 153 -10.01 7.66 5.92
CA TRP A 153 -9.74 6.22 5.99
C TRP A 153 -10.82 5.37 5.30
N ASP A 154 -12.09 5.60 5.61
CA ASP A 154 -13.20 4.81 5.06
C ASP A 154 -13.38 5.00 3.55
N GLN A 155 -12.99 6.16 3.01
CA GLN A 155 -13.07 6.44 1.57
C GLN A 155 -11.99 5.72 0.77
N LEU A 156 -10.94 5.21 1.43
CA LEU A 156 -9.86 4.47 0.78
C LEU A 156 -10.25 3.04 0.39
N PHE A 157 -11.39 2.54 0.89
CA PHE A 157 -11.80 1.15 0.71
C PHE A 157 -12.72 0.99 -0.50
N ALA A 158 -12.47 -0.08 -1.24
CA ALA A 158 -13.40 -0.60 -2.22
C ALA A 158 -14.51 -1.44 -1.55
N GLU A 159 -15.60 -1.66 -2.28
CA GLU A 159 -16.67 -2.57 -1.89
C GLU A 159 -16.31 -4.05 -2.21
N GLN A 160 -15.40 -4.28 -3.16
CA GLN A 160 -14.98 -5.60 -3.63
C GLN A 160 -14.34 -6.43 -2.51
N GLU A 161 -14.84 -7.65 -2.28
CA GLU A 161 -14.30 -8.57 -1.26
C GLU A 161 -13.38 -9.67 -1.84
N ASP A 162 -13.12 -9.63 -3.14
CA ASP A 162 -12.29 -10.61 -3.82
C ASP A 162 -10.84 -10.63 -3.32
N GLU A 163 -10.11 -11.68 -3.68
CA GLU A 163 -8.68 -11.73 -3.40
C GLU A 163 -7.92 -10.81 -4.38
N TYR A 164 -7.18 -9.85 -3.84
CA TYR A 164 -6.36 -8.95 -4.67
C TYR A 164 -5.10 -9.68 -5.19
N TRP A 165 -4.92 -9.78 -6.50
CA TRP A 165 -3.73 -10.36 -7.12
C TRP A 165 -3.00 -9.40 -8.05
N SER A 166 -1.79 -8.99 -7.69
CA SER A 166 -0.87 -8.41 -8.66
C SER A 166 -0.13 -9.54 -9.39
N ASP A 167 0.04 -9.44 -10.71
CA ASP A 167 0.99 -10.28 -11.46
C ASP A 167 2.45 -9.91 -11.10
N VAL A 168 3.42 -10.67 -11.63
CA VAL A 168 4.85 -10.51 -11.31
C VAL A 168 5.39 -9.12 -11.65
N ASP A 169 4.74 -8.43 -12.57
CA ASP A 169 5.09 -7.08 -13.01
C ASP A 169 4.26 -5.99 -12.29
N GLY A 170 3.30 -6.37 -11.43
CA GLY A 170 2.45 -5.42 -10.70
C GLY A 170 1.31 -4.77 -11.54
N ASN A 171 1.05 -5.30 -12.72
CA ASN A 171 0.20 -4.76 -13.78
C ASN A 171 -1.25 -5.27 -13.82
N HIS A 172 -1.62 -6.34 -13.10
CA HIS A 172 -2.93 -6.97 -13.33
C HIS A 172 -4.13 -6.02 -13.16
N TYR A 173 -4.08 -5.10 -12.19
CA TYR A 173 -5.13 -4.10 -11.98
C TYR A 173 -4.74 -2.68 -12.43
N CYS A 174 -3.50 -2.49 -12.88
CA CYS A 174 -2.98 -1.22 -13.39
C CYS A 174 -2.74 -1.33 -14.90
N THR A 175 -3.76 -1.73 -15.66
CA THR A 175 -3.69 -1.72 -17.12
C THR A 175 -4.12 -0.36 -17.66
N ASN A 176 -3.27 0.65 -17.49
CA ASN A 176 -3.39 1.91 -18.23
C ASN A 176 -2.22 2.06 -19.21
N SER A 177 -2.43 1.47 -20.40
CA SER A 177 -2.00 1.92 -21.74
C SER A 177 -0.82 2.89 -21.91
N LEU A 178 0.38 2.62 -21.39
CA LEU A 178 1.57 3.39 -21.83
C LEU A 178 2.86 2.63 -22.11
N HIS A 179 2.96 1.31 -21.92
CA HIS A 179 4.11 0.54 -22.41
C HIS A 179 3.64 -0.77 -23.05
N LYS A 180 3.19 -0.69 -24.31
CA LYS A 180 3.42 -1.82 -25.23
C LYS A 180 4.90 -1.74 -25.57
N TRP A 181 5.66 -2.74 -25.14
CA TRP A 181 7.00 -2.96 -25.66
C TRP A 181 6.85 -3.37 -27.12
N ASP A 182 7.28 -2.49 -28.02
CA ASP A 182 7.51 -2.81 -29.45
C ASP A 182 8.68 -3.80 -29.59
#